data_AF-A0A4Y8KAP7-F1
#
_entry.id   AF-A0A4Y8KAP7-F1
#
_cell.length_a   1.000
_cell.length_b   1.000
_cell.length_c   1.000
_cell.angle_alpha   90.00
_cell.angle_beta   90.00
_cell.angle_gamma   90.00
#
_symmetry.space_group_name_H-M   'P 1'
#
loop_
_entity.id
_entity.type
_entity.pdbx_description
1 polymer ?
#
loop_
_entity_poly.entity_id
_entity_poly.type
_entity_poly.pdbx_seq_one_letter_code
_entity_poly.pdbx_strand_id
1 'polypeptide(L)'
;MKTTGSTRTRRRFWVDPRFVIGLVLVAASIAGVGAIVAGSDRTTAVYTARHTLTVGDQLRSADLVESQVQLGGTADLYLVPAANLKRGLLVTQTVLAGELVARSAVGQASGSDVTSVVVDIPGRLAASIVAGSVVDIWSARATGPSEYAPPTILVGQAVIVRIVEPTGIIAAGNGQSVEMLVPKASVGVVLEAIMNGDAVAIVPVNTPVVP
;
A
#
# COMPACT_ATOMS: atom_id res chain seq x y z
N MET A 1 35.19 80.44 -41.86
CA MET A 1 34.20 80.03 -40.84
C MET A 1 34.72 78.76 -40.17
N LYS A 2 34.95 78.79 -38.85
CA LYS A 2 35.44 77.64 -38.07
C LYS A 2 34.27 76.66 -37.85
N THR A 3 34.46 75.37 -38.11
CA THR A 3 33.63 74.31 -37.50
C THR A 3 34.52 73.17 -37.03
N THR A 4 34.42 72.95 -35.73
CA THR A 4 35.18 72.10 -34.83
C THR A 4 34.97 70.61 -35.07
N GLY A 5 36.06 69.84 -34.92
CA GLY A 5 36.02 68.37 -34.92
C GLY A 5 35.25 67.81 -33.73
N SER A 6 34.36 66.85 -34.00
CA SER A 6 33.75 66.01 -32.97
C SER A 6 34.57 64.72 -32.87
N THR A 7 35.51 64.68 -31.93
CA THR A 7 36.24 63.46 -31.59
C THR A 7 35.30 62.54 -30.81
N ARG A 8 34.74 61.55 -31.51
CA ARG A 8 34.03 60.42 -30.89
C ARG A 8 35.04 59.59 -30.09
N THR A 9 35.11 59.82 -28.80
CA THR A 9 35.83 58.95 -27.86
C THR A 9 35.09 57.63 -27.74
N ARG A 10 35.54 56.62 -28.51
CA ARG A 10 35.21 55.21 -28.21
C ARG A 10 35.80 54.90 -26.83
N ARG A 11 34.97 54.94 -25.79
CA ARG A 11 35.32 54.37 -24.48
C ARG A 11 35.59 52.88 -24.69
N ARG A 12 36.87 52.55 -24.81
CA ARG A 12 37.36 51.18 -24.72
C ARG A 12 37.16 50.78 -23.26
N PHE A 13 36.04 50.14 -22.95
CA PHE A 13 35.82 49.49 -21.66
C PHE A 13 36.91 48.41 -21.53
N TRP A 14 38.03 48.77 -20.90
CA TRP A 14 39.07 47.83 -20.56
C TRP A 14 38.61 47.18 -19.26
N VAL A 15 37.92 46.04 -19.41
CA VAL A 15 37.41 45.29 -18.27
C VAL A 15 38.62 44.71 -17.56
N ASP A 16 38.85 45.18 -16.35
CA ASP A 16 40.00 44.78 -15.54
C ASP A 16 39.85 43.29 -15.18
N PRO A 17 40.80 42.40 -15.52
CA PRO A 17 40.66 40.95 -15.30
C PRO A 17 40.31 40.57 -13.86
N ARG A 18 40.88 41.32 -12.89
CA ARG A 18 40.56 41.19 -11.46
C ARG A 18 39.11 41.51 -11.12
N PHE A 19 38.49 42.47 -11.81
CA PHE A 19 37.08 42.79 -11.63
C PHE A 19 36.19 41.66 -12.18
N VAL A 20 36.55 41.08 -13.32
CA VAL A 20 35.85 39.93 -13.89
C VAL A 20 35.91 38.74 -12.95
N ILE A 21 37.09 38.43 -12.39
CA ILE A 21 37.25 37.33 -11.44
C ILE A 21 36.41 37.56 -10.18
N GLY A 22 36.45 38.77 -9.60
CA GLY A 22 35.61 39.11 -8.45
C GLY A 22 34.12 38.97 -8.75
N LEU A 23 33.66 39.43 -9.91
CA LEU A 23 32.27 39.30 -10.35
C LEU A 23 31.85 37.84 -10.53
N VAL A 24 32.70 37.01 -11.13
CA VAL A 24 32.46 35.56 -11.29
C VAL A 24 32.36 34.87 -9.92
N LEU A 25 33.24 35.21 -8.97
CA LEU A 25 33.19 34.68 -7.60
C LEU A 25 31.89 35.06 -6.88
N VAL A 26 31.45 36.31 -7.00
CA VAL A 26 30.18 36.77 -6.43
C VAL A 26 29.00 36.05 -7.07
N ALA A 27 28.97 35.95 -8.40
CA ALA A 27 27.90 35.24 -9.11
C ALA A 27 27.86 33.74 -8.74
N ALA A 28 29.02 33.09 -8.62
CA ALA A 28 29.12 31.69 -8.19
C ALA A 28 28.67 31.51 -6.74
N SER A 29 28.99 32.46 -5.85
CA SER A 29 28.53 32.43 -4.46
C SER A 29 27.02 32.58 -4.36
N ILE A 30 26.41 33.52 -5.08
CA ILE A 30 24.95 33.69 -5.13
C ILE A 30 24.27 32.45 -5.69
N ALA A 31 24.78 31.91 -6.80
CA ALA A 31 24.26 30.69 -7.41
C ALA A 31 24.38 29.48 -6.46
N GLY A 32 25.52 29.35 -5.77
CA GLY A 32 25.77 28.28 -4.80
C GLY A 32 24.79 28.35 -3.61
N VAL A 33 24.61 29.54 -3.03
CA VAL A 33 23.63 29.74 -1.94
C VAL A 33 22.21 29.47 -2.43
N GLY A 34 21.83 29.97 -3.61
CA GLY A 34 20.53 29.72 -4.21
C GLY A 34 20.25 28.24 -4.43
N ALA A 35 21.26 27.48 -4.88
CA ALA A 35 21.15 26.03 -5.06
C ALA A 35 20.97 25.28 -3.72
N ILE A 36 21.67 25.70 -2.67
CA ILE A 36 21.53 25.10 -1.33
C ILE A 36 20.13 25.36 -0.77
N VAL A 37 19.65 26.61 -0.84
CA VAL A 37 18.31 27.00 -0.35
C VAL A 37 17.21 26.26 -1.14
N ALA A 38 17.30 26.24 -2.47
CA ALA A 38 16.34 25.52 -3.32
C ALA A 38 16.35 23.99 -3.11
N GLY A 39 17.51 23.42 -2.75
CA GLY A 39 17.61 22.01 -2.36
C GLY A 39 16.97 21.72 -1.01
N SER A 40 16.99 22.69 -0.09
CA SER A 40 16.47 22.56 1.28
C SER A 40 14.97 22.81 1.39
N ASP A 41 14.38 23.64 0.53
CA ASP A 41 12.97 24.04 0.60
C ASP A 41 11.98 23.08 -0.09
N ARG A 42 12.35 21.80 -0.26
CA ARG A 42 11.43 20.79 -0.82
C ARG A 42 10.34 20.41 0.17
N THR A 43 9.29 21.21 0.18
CA THR A 43 8.01 20.84 0.81
C THR A 43 7.21 19.95 -0.14
N THR A 44 6.48 19.00 0.43
CA THR A 44 5.54 18.15 -0.30
C THR A 44 4.15 18.31 0.30
N ALA A 45 3.14 18.43 -0.55
CA ALA A 45 1.76 18.45 -0.14
C ALA A 45 1.35 17.03 0.29
N VAL A 46 0.89 16.89 1.53
CA VAL A 46 0.30 15.66 2.06
C VAL A 46 -1.01 15.99 2.76
N TYR A 47 -1.85 14.98 2.98
CA TYR A 47 -3.07 15.14 3.75
C TYR A 47 -2.83 14.99 5.25
N THR A 48 -3.52 15.84 5.99
CA THR A 48 -3.61 15.86 7.46
C THR A 48 -5.07 15.65 7.85
N ALA A 49 -5.32 14.93 8.93
CA ALA A 49 -6.67 14.68 9.42
C ALA A 49 -7.28 15.95 10.04
N ARG A 50 -8.47 16.36 9.58
CA ARG A 50 -9.20 17.54 10.09
C ARG A 50 -9.74 17.32 11.50
N HIS A 51 -10.17 16.11 11.78
CA HIS A 51 -10.63 15.62 13.07
C HIS A 51 -10.08 14.21 13.28
N THR A 52 -10.27 13.64 14.47
CA THR A 52 -9.88 12.24 14.71
C THR A 52 -10.64 11.32 13.76
N LEU A 53 -9.89 10.49 13.04
CA LEU A 53 -10.36 9.44 12.14
C LEU A 53 -10.19 8.11 12.86
N THR A 54 -11.26 7.36 13.03
CA THR A 54 -11.27 6.08 13.76
C THR A 54 -11.34 4.90 12.83
N VAL A 55 -10.87 3.74 13.29
CA VAL A 55 -10.92 2.50 12.51
C VAL A 55 -12.36 2.19 12.10
N GLY A 56 -12.57 1.97 10.80
CA GLY A 56 -13.89 1.74 10.21
C GLY A 56 -14.56 3.00 9.64
N ASP A 57 -13.99 4.19 9.84
CA ASP A 57 -14.50 5.40 9.21
C ASP A 57 -14.25 5.38 7.70
N GLN A 58 -15.25 5.84 6.94
CA GLN A 58 -15.10 6.05 5.50
C GLN A 58 -14.36 7.36 5.27
N LEU A 59 -13.20 7.29 4.63
CA LEU A 59 -12.37 8.47 4.37
C LEU A 59 -12.96 9.32 3.25
N ARG A 60 -13.25 10.59 3.55
CA ARG A 60 -13.74 11.57 2.57
C ARG A 60 -12.78 12.74 2.46
N SER A 61 -12.81 13.44 1.32
CA SER A 61 -12.01 14.66 1.13
C SER A 61 -12.34 15.77 2.14
N ALA A 62 -13.55 15.77 2.70
CA ALA A 62 -13.98 16.72 3.73
C ALA A 62 -13.26 16.51 5.07
N ASP A 63 -12.79 15.29 5.35
CA ASP A 63 -12.14 14.93 6.60
C ASP A 63 -10.63 15.24 6.56
N LEU A 64 -10.15 15.74 5.42
CA LEU A 64 -8.74 15.98 5.13
C LEU A 64 -8.46 17.47 4.92
N VAL A 65 -7.21 17.85 5.19
CA VAL A 65 -6.64 19.18 4.93
C VAL A 65 -5.28 18.98 4.29
N GLU A 66 -5.00 19.70 3.21
CA GLU A 66 -3.67 19.69 2.60
C GLU A 66 -2.68 20.48 3.47
N SER A 67 -1.55 19.87 3.79
CA SER A 67 -0.47 20.50 4.55
C SER A 67 0.85 20.36 3.80
N GLN A 68 1.60 21.45 3.74
CA GLN A 68 2.94 21.48 3.14
C GLN A 68 3.97 21.12 4.21
N VAL A 69 4.64 19.99 4.07
CA VAL A 69 5.61 19.49 5.05
C VAL A 69 6.90 19.04 4.37
N GLN A 70 8.02 19.17 5.07
CA GLN A 70 9.32 18.71 4.60
C GLN A 70 9.54 17.25 5.02
N LEU A 71 9.25 16.31 4.13
CA LEU A 71 9.36 14.86 4.38
C LEU A 71 10.56 14.22 3.66
N GLY A 72 11.28 14.99 2.84
CA GLY A 72 12.36 14.49 2.01
C GLY A 72 11.92 13.29 1.17
N GLY A 73 12.65 12.17 1.26
CA GLY A 73 12.36 10.94 0.52
C GLY A 73 11.23 10.07 1.08
N THR A 74 10.58 10.47 2.18
CA THR A 74 9.52 9.65 2.83
C THR A 74 8.10 10.08 2.48
N ALA A 75 7.93 11.06 1.57
CA ALA A 75 6.62 11.54 1.14
C ALA A 75 5.71 10.42 0.61
N ASP A 76 6.28 9.39 -0.03
CA ASP A 76 5.55 8.24 -0.57
C ASP A 76 4.90 7.34 0.49
N LEU A 77 5.24 7.51 1.78
CA LEU A 77 4.60 6.81 2.89
C LEU A 77 3.29 7.47 3.32
N TYR A 78 3.05 8.71 2.90
CA TYR A 78 1.89 9.51 3.29
C TYR A 78 0.91 9.65 2.13
N LEU A 79 -0.34 9.98 2.47
CA LEU A 79 -1.37 10.19 1.48
C LEU A 79 -1.17 11.57 0.85
N VAL A 80 -0.73 11.58 -0.41
CA VAL A 80 -0.57 12.82 -1.19
C VAL A 80 -1.90 13.24 -1.85
N PRO A 81 -2.13 14.54 -2.04
CA PRO A 81 -3.27 15.05 -2.79
C PRO A 81 -3.25 14.56 -4.24
N ALA A 82 -4.03 13.52 -4.52
CA ALA A 82 -4.35 13.12 -5.88
C ALA A 82 -5.65 13.79 -6.33
N ALA A 83 -5.76 14.10 -7.62
CA ALA A 83 -6.90 14.80 -8.22
C ALA A 83 -8.27 14.16 -7.90
N ASN A 84 -8.30 12.87 -7.52
CA ASN A 84 -9.43 12.22 -6.90
C ASN A 84 -8.94 11.19 -5.87
N LEU A 85 -9.31 11.35 -4.59
CA LEU A 85 -9.25 10.24 -3.63
C LEU A 85 -10.05 9.08 -4.20
N LYS A 86 -9.45 7.88 -4.26
CA LYS A 86 -10.18 6.68 -4.70
C LYS A 86 -11.42 6.53 -3.83
N ARG A 87 -12.59 6.36 -4.45
CA ARG A 87 -13.84 6.12 -3.73
C ARG A 87 -13.72 4.83 -2.93
N GLY A 88 -14.29 4.82 -1.72
CA GLY A 88 -14.32 3.64 -0.85
C GLY A 88 -13.01 3.38 -0.10
N LEU A 89 -12.29 4.42 0.33
CA LEU A 89 -11.22 4.27 1.32
C LEU A 89 -11.81 4.19 2.73
N LEU A 90 -11.23 3.34 3.56
CA LEU A 90 -11.57 3.14 4.97
C LEU A 90 -10.33 3.31 5.82
N VAL A 91 -10.54 3.88 7.00
CA VAL A 91 -9.50 4.03 8.01
C VAL A 91 -9.28 2.67 8.68
N THR A 92 -8.05 2.17 8.60
CA THR A 92 -7.63 0.89 9.20
C THR A 92 -6.85 1.07 10.50
N GLN A 93 -6.37 2.29 10.76
CA GLN A 93 -5.65 2.69 11.97
C GLN A 93 -6.15 4.06 12.40
N THR A 94 -6.37 4.28 13.69
CA THR A 94 -6.83 5.59 14.19
C THR A 94 -5.77 6.66 13.92
N VAL A 95 -6.19 7.81 13.38
CA VAL A 95 -5.37 9.00 13.13
C VAL A 95 -5.99 10.17 13.87
N LEU A 96 -5.22 10.84 14.74
CA LEU A 96 -5.72 11.94 15.54
C LEU A 96 -5.87 13.22 14.71
N ALA A 97 -6.71 14.15 15.18
CA ALA A 97 -6.84 15.47 14.57
C ALA A 97 -5.48 16.17 14.49
N GLY A 98 -5.12 16.66 13.29
CA GLY A 98 -3.85 17.31 13.03
C GLY A 98 -2.68 16.38 12.69
N GLU A 99 -2.87 15.06 12.69
CA GLU A 99 -1.84 14.11 12.27
C GLU A 99 -1.80 13.93 10.74
N LEU A 100 -0.59 13.67 10.24
CA LEU A 100 -0.38 13.29 8.84
C LEU A 100 -0.98 11.91 8.57
N VAL A 101 -1.72 11.77 7.47
CA VAL A 101 -2.36 10.51 7.12
C VAL A 101 -1.36 9.59 6.42
N ALA A 102 -0.88 8.58 7.14
CA ALA A 102 -0.06 7.52 6.57
C ALA A 102 -0.87 6.66 5.60
N ARG A 103 -0.25 6.18 4.52
CA ARG A 103 -0.88 5.25 3.57
C ARG A 103 -1.28 3.92 4.23
N SER A 104 -0.55 3.49 5.25
CA SER A 104 -0.88 2.26 6.01
C SER A 104 -2.15 2.40 6.85
N ALA A 105 -2.55 3.63 7.20
CA ALA A 105 -3.73 3.92 8.00
C ALA A 105 -5.02 3.92 7.18
N VAL A 106 -4.92 3.74 5.85
CA VAL A 106 -6.05 3.75 4.92
C VAL A 106 -6.03 2.52 4.01
N GLY A 107 -7.11 1.75 4.04
CA GLY A 107 -7.35 0.59 3.18
C GLY A 107 -8.49 0.86 2.21
N GLN A 108 -8.63 0.04 1.16
CA GLN A 108 -9.87 0.04 0.37
C GLN A 108 -10.95 -0.76 1.10
N ALA A 109 -12.22 -0.36 0.96
CA ALA A 109 -13.38 -1.08 1.49
C ALA A 109 -13.43 -2.54 1.07
N SER A 110 -12.99 -2.82 -0.16
CA SER A 110 -12.85 -4.20 -0.65
C SER A 110 -11.85 -5.03 0.17
N GLY A 111 -10.89 -4.39 0.84
CA GLY A 111 -9.96 -5.02 1.78
C GLY A 111 -10.51 -5.16 3.21
N SER A 112 -11.62 -4.51 3.57
CA SER A 112 -12.27 -4.66 4.88
C SER A 112 -13.32 -5.78 4.92
N ASP A 113 -13.76 -6.27 3.75
CA ASP A 113 -14.80 -7.29 3.64
C ASP A 113 -14.27 -8.72 3.69
N VAL A 114 -12.95 -8.88 3.82
CA VAL A 114 -12.29 -10.19 3.94
C VAL A 114 -11.51 -10.31 5.24
N THR A 115 -11.40 -11.52 5.77
CA THR A 115 -10.70 -11.85 7.01
C THR A 115 -9.80 -13.06 6.76
N SER A 116 -8.60 -13.04 7.35
CA SER A 116 -7.70 -14.18 7.29
C SER A 116 -8.15 -15.27 8.26
N VAL A 117 -8.28 -16.49 7.76
CA VAL A 117 -8.59 -17.68 8.55
C VAL A 117 -7.58 -18.77 8.20
N VAL A 118 -7.15 -19.51 9.21
CA VAL A 118 -6.27 -20.67 9.05
C VAL A 118 -7.10 -21.93 9.24
N VAL A 119 -7.02 -22.85 8.28
CA VAL A 119 -7.72 -24.13 8.31
C VAL A 119 -6.72 -25.26 8.09
N ASP A 120 -6.80 -26.29 8.91
CA ASP A 120 -6.04 -27.52 8.72
C ASP A 120 -6.77 -28.42 7.72
N ILE A 121 -6.09 -28.72 6.62
CA ILE A 121 -6.65 -29.55 5.55
C ILE A 121 -6.03 -30.95 5.62
N PRO A 122 -6.85 -32.01 5.73
CA PRO A 122 -6.33 -33.37 5.71
C PRO A 122 -5.76 -33.71 4.32
N GLY A 123 -4.60 -34.37 4.32
CA GLY A 123 -3.95 -34.83 3.09
C GLY A 123 -3.13 -33.74 2.37
N ARG A 124 -3.02 -33.87 1.04
CA ARG A 124 -2.23 -32.96 0.19
C ARG A 124 -3.16 -32.12 -0.66
N LEU A 125 -2.87 -30.82 -0.75
CA LEU A 125 -3.52 -29.95 -1.72
C LEU A 125 -3.10 -30.32 -3.15
N ALA A 126 -3.97 -30.01 -4.12
CA ALA A 126 -3.61 -30.11 -5.52
C ALA A 126 -2.39 -29.22 -5.83
N ALA A 127 -1.42 -29.73 -6.59
CA ALA A 127 -0.17 -29.02 -6.89
C ALA A 127 -0.36 -27.68 -7.63
N SER A 128 -1.51 -27.49 -8.27
CA SER A 128 -1.90 -26.24 -8.91
C SER A 128 -2.31 -25.13 -7.92
N ILE A 129 -2.58 -25.47 -6.65
CA ILE A 129 -2.96 -24.52 -5.61
C ILE A 129 -1.70 -23.97 -4.96
N VAL A 130 -1.45 -22.69 -5.22
CA VAL A 130 -0.34 -21.91 -4.65
C VAL A 130 -0.86 -20.65 -3.95
N ALA A 131 0.00 -19.95 -3.22
CA ALA A 131 -0.32 -18.62 -2.70
C ALA A 131 -0.82 -17.70 -3.84
N GLY A 132 -1.92 -17.00 -3.60
CA GLY A 132 -2.64 -16.19 -4.59
C GLY A 132 -3.71 -16.94 -5.39
N SER A 133 -3.83 -18.25 -5.23
CA SER A 133 -4.88 -19.02 -5.94
C SER A 133 -6.27 -18.70 -5.42
N VAL A 134 -7.23 -18.63 -6.34
CA VAL A 134 -8.66 -18.51 -6.03
C VAL A 134 -9.28 -19.90 -5.97
N VAL A 135 -9.90 -20.21 -4.84
CA VAL A 135 -10.40 -21.54 -4.50
C VAL A 135 -11.81 -21.46 -3.92
N ASP A 136 -12.58 -22.53 -4.07
CA ASP A 136 -13.79 -22.75 -3.31
C ASP A 136 -13.47 -23.66 -2.12
N ILE A 137 -13.97 -23.28 -0.95
CA ILE A 137 -13.91 -24.08 0.26
C ILE A 137 -15.19 -24.89 0.33
N TRP A 138 -15.04 -26.20 0.43
CA TRP A 138 -16.13 -27.14 0.60
C TRP A 138 -16.07 -27.75 2.00
N SER A 139 -17.22 -27.95 2.62
CA SER A 139 -17.32 -28.72 3.86
C SER A 139 -18.36 -29.82 3.75
N ALA A 140 -18.04 -30.95 4.37
CA ALA A 140 -18.94 -32.07 4.57
C ALA A 140 -19.20 -32.21 6.07
N ARG A 141 -20.46 -31.98 6.47
CA ARG A 141 -20.85 -32.00 7.88
C ARG A 141 -20.63 -33.38 8.48
N ALA A 142 -19.98 -33.47 9.63
CA ALA A 142 -19.85 -34.73 10.36
C ALA A 142 -21.22 -35.21 10.88
N THR A 143 -21.61 -36.44 10.52
CA THR A 143 -22.86 -37.08 11.00
C THR A 143 -22.60 -38.23 11.98
N GLY A 144 -21.36 -38.70 12.05
CA GLY A 144 -20.90 -39.78 12.93
C GLY A 144 -19.38 -39.97 12.82
N PRO A 145 -18.79 -40.94 13.55
CA PRO A 145 -17.37 -41.25 13.43
C PRO A 145 -17.01 -41.65 12.00
N SER A 146 -16.22 -40.81 11.32
CA SER A 146 -15.85 -41.00 9.90
C SER A 146 -17.04 -41.04 8.93
N GLU A 147 -18.20 -40.53 9.33
CA GLU A 147 -19.38 -40.38 8.48
C GLU A 147 -19.65 -38.90 8.22
N TYR A 148 -19.81 -38.55 6.95
CA TYR A 148 -20.03 -37.18 6.52
C TYR A 148 -21.20 -37.09 5.57
N ALA A 149 -21.98 -36.01 5.70
CA ALA A 149 -23.00 -35.63 4.73
C ALA A 149 -22.36 -35.24 3.38
N PRO A 150 -23.13 -35.20 2.28
CA PRO A 150 -22.62 -34.71 1.00
C PRO A 150 -21.99 -33.31 1.16
N PRO A 151 -20.79 -33.07 0.60
CA PRO A 151 -20.10 -31.80 0.73
C PRO A 151 -20.87 -30.68 0.03
N THR A 152 -20.86 -29.49 0.66
CA THR A 152 -21.43 -28.26 0.10
C THR A 152 -20.39 -27.15 0.11
N ILE A 153 -20.56 -26.14 -0.77
CA ILE A 153 -19.70 -24.95 -0.77
C ILE A 153 -19.91 -24.20 0.54
N LEU A 154 -18.85 -24.10 1.33
CA LEU A 154 -18.81 -23.32 2.56
C LEU A 154 -18.47 -21.86 2.27
N VAL A 155 -17.48 -21.62 1.41
CA VAL A 155 -17.08 -20.28 0.96
C VAL A 155 -16.67 -20.37 -0.51
N GLY A 156 -17.30 -19.55 -1.34
CA GLY A 156 -16.87 -19.39 -2.73
C GLY A 156 -15.78 -18.32 -2.87
N GLN A 157 -14.86 -18.53 -3.83
CA GLN A 157 -13.85 -17.54 -4.22
C GLN A 157 -12.95 -17.03 -3.08
N ALA A 158 -12.55 -17.93 -2.19
CA ALA A 158 -11.52 -17.66 -1.19
C ALA A 158 -10.14 -17.52 -1.86
N VAL A 159 -9.23 -16.76 -1.25
CA VAL A 159 -7.87 -16.56 -1.77
C VAL A 159 -6.84 -17.15 -0.83
N ILE A 160 -5.95 -18.00 -1.33
CA ILE A 160 -4.86 -18.56 -0.53
C ILE A 160 -3.82 -17.48 -0.24
N VAL A 161 -3.55 -17.20 1.03
CA VAL A 161 -2.47 -16.29 1.47
C VAL A 161 -1.15 -17.03 1.48
N ARG A 162 -1.11 -18.19 2.15
CA ARG A 162 0.05 -19.08 2.21
C ARG A 162 -0.35 -20.48 2.63
N ILE A 163 0.49 -21.43 2.25
CA ILE A 163 0.39 -22.83 2.66
C ILE A 163 1.54 -23.09 3.62
N VAL A 164 1.22 -23.56 4.82
CA VAL A 164 2.19 -23.91 5.85
C VAL A 164 2.33 -25.42 5.86
N GLU A 165 3.48 -25.88 5.38
CA GLU A 165 3.81 -27.29 5.45
C GLU A 165 4.30 -27.63 6.87
N PRO A 166 3.80 -28.72 7.47
CA PRO A 166 4.30 -29.14 8.76
C PRO A 166 5.77 -29.56 8.64
N THR A 167 6.63 -28.94 9.44
CA THR A 167 8.05 -29.32 9.51
C THR A 167 8.24 -30.49 10.47
N GLY A 168 8.66 -31.64 9.94
CA GLY A 168 9.04 -32.82 10.74
C GLY A 168 8.40 -34.14 10.27
N ILE A 169 9.11 -35.25 10.49
CA ILE A 169 8.74 -36.59 10.00
C ILE A 169 7.42 -37.09 10.61
N ILE A 170 7.09 -36.64 11.83
CA ILE A 170 5.84 -36.99 12.54
C ILE A 170 4.65 -36.17 12.03
N ALA A 171 4.89 -34.97 11.49
CA ALA A 171 3.85 -34.04 11.08
C ALA A 171 3.52 -34.11 9.59
N ALA A 172 4.40 -34.68 8.76
CA ALA A 172 4.22 -34.85 7.32
C ALA A 172 2.99 -35.69 6.90
N GLY A 173 2.38 -36.43 7.84
CA GLY A 173 1.15 -37.20 7.63
C GLY A 173 -0.14 -36.52 8.10
N ASN A 174 -0.06 -35.39 8.81
CA ASN A 174 -1.20 -34.81 9.55
C ASN A 174 -1.97 -33.71 8.78
N GLY A 175 -1.67 -33.52 7.50
CA GLY A 175 -2.28 -32.46 6.68
C GLY A 175 -1.41 -31.21 6.57
N GLN A 176 -1.95 -30.14 5.98
CA GLN A 176 -1.28 -28.85 5.83
C GLN A 176 -2.18 -27.74 6.37
N SER A 177 -1.60 -26.75 7.04
CA SER A 177 -2.35 -25.57 7.48
C SER A 177 -2.36 -24.55 6.36
N VAL A 178 -3.54 -24.10 5.97
CA VAL A 178 -3.71 -23.16 4.85
C VAL A 178 -4.30 -21.88 5.40
N GLU A 179 -3.58 -20.77 5.21
CA GLU A 179 -4.09 -19.44 5.49
C GLU A 179 -4.79 -18.88 4.27
N MET A 180 -6.00 -18.38 4.45
CA MET A 180 -6.84 -17.91 3.35
C MET A 180 -7.68 -16.70 3.75
N LEU A 181 -7.92 -15.84 2.76
CA LEU A 181 -8.86 -14.74 2.87
C LEU A 181 -10.26 -15.22 2.52
N VAL A 182 -11.19 -15.06 3.46
CA VAL A 182 -12.61 -15.35 3.28
C VAL A 182 -13.45 -14.11 3.53
N PRO A 183 -14.63 -13.96 2.91
CA PRO A 183 -15.55 -12.88 3.24
C PRO A 183 -15.87 -12.86 4.75
N LYS A 184 -15.88 -11.68 5.36
CA LYS A 184 -16.12 -11.51 6.80
C LYS A 184 -17.47 -12.10 7.25
N ALA A 185 -18.48 -12.03 6.38
CA ALA A 185 -19.79 -12.63 6.61
C ALA A 185 -19.74 -14.18 6.70
N SER A 186 -18.74 -14.80 6.08
CA SER A 186 -18.56 -16.25 6.06
C SER A 186 -17.68 -16.77 7.21
N VAL A 187 -17.04 -15.91 7.99
CA VAL A 187 -16.16 -16.34 9.10
C VAL A 187 -16.91 -17.21 10.11
N GLY A 188 -18.17 -16.86 10.43
CA GLY A 188 -18.98 -17.62 11.38
C GLY A 188 -19.19 -19.08 10.94
N VAL A 189 -19.56 -19.29 9.67
CA VAL A 189 -19.78 -20.64 9.13
C VAL A 189 -18.47 -21.43 9.00
N VAL A 190 -17.35 -20.76 8.72
CA VAL A 190 -16.03 -21.41 8.69
C VAL A 190 -15.61 -21.88 10.07
N LEU A 191 -15.77 -21.03 11.10
CA LEU A 191 -15.47 -21.41 12.48
C LEU A 191 -16.40 -22.51 12.98
N GLU A 192 -17.68 -22.47 12.62
CA GLU A 192 -18.63 -23.54 12.95
C GLU A 192 -18.18 -24.89 12.36
N ALA A 193 -17.80 -24.93 11.08
CA ALA A 193 -17.31 -26.14 10.44
C ALA A 193 -16.05 -26.70 11.14
N ILE A 194 -15.10 -25.83 11.51
CA ILE A 194 -13.89 -26.22 12.25
C ILE A 194 -14.25 -26.77 13.63
N MET A 195 -15.12 -26.09 14.38
CA MET A 195 -15.49 -26.49 15.74
C MET A 195 -16.28 -27.80 15.78
N ASN A 196 -17.08 -28.07 14.74
CA ASN A 196 -17.84 -29.31 14.61
C ASN A 196 -17.01 -30.49 14.06
N GLY A 197 -15.77 -30.25 13.65
CA GLY A 197 -14.91 -31.28 13.04
C GLY A 197 -15.41 -31.73 11.67
N ASP A 198 -16.03 -30.82 10.90
CA ASP A 198 -16.45 -31.09 9.54
C ASP A 198 -15.24 -31.38 8.65
N ALA A 199 -15.41 -32.27 7.66
CA ALA A 199 -14.35 -32.51 6.68
C ALA A 199 -14.30 -31.33 5.70
N VAL A 200 -13.17 -30.61 5.68
CA VAL A 200 -12.95 -29.46 4.80
C VAL A 200 -12.07 -29.85 3.61
N ALA A 201 -12.46 -29.43 2.42
CA ALA A 201 -11.70 -29.60 1.18
C ALA A 201 -11.56 -28.27 0.44
N ILE A 202 -10.46 -28.11 -0.28
CA ILE A 202 -10.17 -26.93 -1.11
C ILE A 202 -10.20 -27.35 -2.58
N VAL A 203 -11.03 -26.69 -3.38
CA VAL A 203 -11.19 -26.97 -4.80
C VAL A 203 -10.78 -25.74 -5.61
N PRO A 204 -9.89 -25.85 -6.60
CA PRO A 204 -9.50 -24.70 -7.42
C PRO A 204 -10.65 -24.26 -8.34
N VAL A 205 -10.96 -22.96 -8.37
CA VAL A 205 -12.02 -22.40 -9.24
C VAL A 205 -11.47 -22.08 -10.64
N ASN A 206 -10.20 -21.66 -10.69
CA ASN A 206 -9.49 -21.35 -11.93
C ASN A 206 -8.20 -22.16 -11.97
N THR A 207 -8.02 -22.98 -13.00
CA THR A 207 -6.71 -23.55 -13.34
C THR A 207 -5.91 -22.51 -14.12
N PRO A 208 -4.73 -22.07 -13.65
CA PRO A 208 -3.85 -21.24 -14.46
C PRO A 208 -3.47 -22.00 -15.74
N VAL A 209 -3.46 -21.32 -16.89
CA VAL A 209 -2.83 -21.85 -18.10
C VAL A 209 -1.33 -21.77 -17.88
N VAL A 210 -0.71 -22.90 -17.57
CA VAL A 210 0.75 -23.00 -17.43
C VAL A 210 1.34 -23.03 -18.85
N PRO A 211 2.35 -22.20 -19.17
CA PRO A 211 3.08 -22.29 -20.45
C PRO A 211 3.97 -23.54 -20.54
#